data_AF-A0A7C3FTR7-F1
#
_entry.id   AF-A0A7C3FTR7-F1
#
_cell.length_a   1.000
_cell.length_b   1.000
_cell.length_c   1.000
_cell.angle_alpha   90.00
_cell.angle_beta   90.00
_cell.angle_gamma   90.00
#
_symmetry.space_group_name_H-M   'P 1'
#
loop_
_entity.id
_entity.type
_entity.pdbx_description
1 polymer ?
#
loop_
_entity_poly.entity_id
_entity_poly.type
_entity_poly.pdbx_seq_one_letter_code
_entity_poly.pdbx_strand_id
1 'polypeptide(L)'
;MIVNSVIILPSECRGCRSCQLACSFTRHGVFNPSKSVILMERDVETEHMAPVILPRSCDLCGGDPACVKACPYGAMLVSSAPSEYKILIKE
;
A
#
# COMPACT_ATOMS: atom_id res chain seq x y z
N MET A 1 -1.14 0.75 19.13
CA MET A 1 -1.52 1.93 18.32
C MET A 1 -2.50 1.44 17.28
N ILE A 2 -3.68 2.06 17.12
CA ILE A 2 -4.68 1.61 16.14
C ILE A 2 -4.45 2.35 14.83
N VAL A 3 -4.09 1.63 13.78
CA VAL A 3 -3.98 2.20 12.42
C VAL A 3 -5.38 2.18 11.78
N ASN A 4 -5.85 3.36 11.39
CA ASN A 4 -7.18 3.54 10.79
C ASN A 4 -7.12 3.59 9.27
N SER A 5 -6.02 4.10 8.72
CA SER A 5 -5.84 4.20 7.26
C SER A 5 -4.37 4.07 6.84
N VAL A 6 -4.18 3.69 5.59
CA VAL A 6 -2.90 3.78 4.87
C VAL A 6 -3.00 4.93 3.88
N ILE A 7 -2.02 5.83 3.94
CA ILE A 7 -1.86 6.95 3.02
C ILE A 7 -0.82 6.53 1.97
N ILE A 8 -1.14 6.74 0.70
CA ILE A 8 -0.25 6.52 -0.44
C ILE A 8 0.17 7.89 -0.96
N LEU A 9 1.47 8.07 -1.14
CA LEU A 9 2.10 9.23 -1.77
C LEU A 9 2.63 8.79 -3.13
N PRO A 10 1.89 9.01 -4.23
CA PRO A 10 2.27 8.55 -5.57
C PRO A 10 3.64 9.06 -6.02
N SER A 11 3.92 10.34 -5.75
CA SER A 11 5.16 11.06 -6.09
C SER A 11 6.43 10.43 -5.48
N GLU A 12 6.30 9.78 -4.32
CA GLU A 12 7.42 9.14 -3.61
C GLU A 12 7.64 7.67 -4.05
N CYS A 13 6.75 7.12 -4.88
CA CYS A 13 6.84 5.72 -5.29
C CYS A 13 7.90 5.49 -6.38
N ARG A 14 8.77 4.50 -6.14
CA ARG A 14 9.85 4.12 -7.09
C ARG A 14 9.58 2.81 -7.83
N GLY A 15 8.37 2.26 -7.74
CA GLY A 15 7.99 1.04 -8.46
C GLY A 15 8.74 -0.25 -8.06
N CYS A 16 9.41 -0.28 -6.90
CA CYS A 16 10.25 -1.43 -6.48
C CYS A 16 9.47 -2.71 -6.10
N ARG A 17 8.13 -2.63 -6.00
CA ARG A 17 7.21 -3.75 -5.67
C ARG A 17 7.40 -4.40 -4.29
N SER A 18 8.22 -3.83 -3.40
CA SER A 18 8.41 -4.34 -2.03
C SER A 18 7.09 -4.45 -1.26
N CYS A 19 6.17 -3.50 -1.45
CA CYS A 19 4.83 -3.54 -0.84
C CYS A 19 3.99 -4.74 -1.34
N GLN A 20 4.08 -5.11 -2.62
CA GLN A 20 3.37 -6.27 -3.17
C GLN A 20 3.94 -7.59 -2.61
N LEU A 21 5.26 -7.69 -2.51
CA LEU A 21 5.93 -8.85 -1.92
C LEU A 21 5.60 -9.01 -0.44
N ALA A 22 5.64 -7.92 0.33
CA ALA A 22 5.24 -7.94 1.74
C ALA A 22 3.78 -8.35 1.90
N CYS A 23 2.87 -7.79 1.10
CA CYS A 23 1.45 -8.13 1.16
C CYS A 23 1.19 -9.61 0.83
N SER A 24 1.75 -10.11 -0.27
CA SER A 24 1.58 -11.51 -0.69
C SER A 24 2.17 -12.49 0.33
N PHE A 25 3.31 -12.17 0.93
CA PHE A 25 3.91 -12.99 1.98
C PHE A 25 3.06 -12.99 3.25
N THR A 26 2.63 -11.82 3.73
CA THR A 26 1.78 -11.73 4.93
C THR A 26 0.43 -12.43 4.76
N ARG A 27 -0.19 -12.37 3.58
CA ARG A 27 -1.53 -12.97 3.35
C ARG A 27 -1.49 -14.44 2.96
N HIS A 28 -0.45 -14.86 2.24
CA HIS A 28 -0.44 -16.15 1.55
C HIS A 28 0.84 -16.97 1.78
N GLY A 29 1.83 -16.42 2.50
CA GLY A 29 3.11 -17.10 2.74
C GLY A 29 4.01 -17.23 1.51
N VAL A 30 3.75 -16.47 0.44
CA VAL A 30 4.49 -16.56 -0.82
C VAL A 30 5.02 -15.20 -1.28
N PHE A 31 6.19 -15.19 -1.90
CA PHE A 31 6.76 -14.01 -2.54
C PHE A 31 6.30 -13.92 -3.99
N ASN A 32 5.05 -13.53 -4.21
CA ASN A 32 4.47 -13.42 -5.55
C ASN A 32 3.60 -12.15 -5.66
N PRO A 33 4.05 -11.11 -6.39
CA PRO A 33 3.30 -9.87 -6.53
C PRO A 33 1.86 -10.04 -7.04
N SER A 34 1.60 -11.03 -7.92
CA SER A 34 0.26 -11.32 -8.45
C SER A 34 -0.70 -11.90 -7.41
N LYS A 35 -0.20 -12.30 -6.23
CA LYS A 35 -1.01 -12.72 -5.07
C LYS A 35 -1.26 -11.58 -4.08
N SER A 36 -0.73 -10.39 -4.32
CA SER A 36 -0.98 -9.18 -3.52
C SER A 36 -2.37 -8.61 -3.80
N VAL A 37 -2.96 -7.89 -2.83
CA VAL A 37 -4.14 -7.01 -3.08
C VAL A 37 -3.74 -5.62 -3.59
N ILE A 38 -2.44 -5.35 -3.61
CA ILE A 38 -1.83 -4.12 -4.11
C ILE A 38 -1.49 -4.33 -5.58
N LEU A 39 -2.10 -3.54 -6.44
CA LEU A 39 -1.76 -3.42 -7.85
C LEU A 39 -0.73 -2.29 -8.01
N MET A 40 0.12 -2.39 -9.03
CA MET A 40 1.00 -1.28 -9.40
C MET A 40 0.46 -0.71 -10.70
N GLU A 41 -0.12 0.47 -10.60
CA GLU A 41 -0.68 1.17 -11.75
C GLU A 41 0.26 2.29 -12.18
N ARG A 42 0.23 2.60 -13.47
CA ARG A 42 0.91 3.77 -14.01
C ARG A 42 -0.15 4.84 -14.26
N ASP A 43 0.07 6.01 -13.68
CA ASP A 43 -0.69 7.19 -14.03
C ASP A 43 -0.30 7.63 -15.45
N VAL A 44 -1.29 7.82 -16.32
CA VAL A 44 -1.06 8.13 -17.74
C VAL A 44 -0.69 9.59 -17.99
N GLU A 45 -0.97 10.48 -17.03
CA GLU A 45 -0.71 11.91 -17.17
C GLU A 45 0.69 12.27 -16.66
N THR A 46 1.07 11.70 -15.52
CA THR A 46 2.36 11.96 -14.86
C THR A 46 3.42 10.91 -15.20
N GLU A 47 3.04 9.82 -15.86
CA GLU A 47 3.85 8.60 -16.09
C GLU A 47 4.41 7.95 -14.81
N HIS A 48 4.01 8.43 -13.64
CA HIS A 48 4.46 7.91 -12.36
C HIS A 48 3.77 6.58 -12.04
N MET A 49 4.53 5.66 -11.47
CA MET A 49 4.02 4.38 -11.01
C MET A 49 3.68 4.48 -9.53
N ALA A 50 2.47 4.08 -9.14
CA ALA A 50 2.02 4.10 -7.75
C ALA A 50 1.24 2.83 -7.38
N PRO A 51 1.29 2.42 -6.10
CA PRO A 51 0.47 1.31 -5.64
C PRO A 51 -1.00 1.72 -5.58
N VAL A 52 -1.89 0.85 -6.06
CA VAL A 52 -3.33 0.95 -5.88
C VAL A 52 -3.78 -0.22 -5.01
N ILE A 53 -4.42 0.07 -3.88
CA ILE A 53 -4.90 -0.95 -2.95
C ILE A 53 -6.41 -1.09 -3.10
N LEU A 54 -6.88 -2.29 -3.39
CA LEU A 54 -8.31 -2.59 -3.42
C LEU A 54 -8.91 -2.52 -2.01
N PRO A 55 -9.71 -1.49 -1.66
CA PRO A 55 -10.07 -1.22 -0.25
C PRO A 55 -10.92 -2.34 0.37
N ARG A 56 -11.75 -3.01 -0.44
CA ARG A 56 -12.59 -4.13 0.02
C ARG A 56 -11.79 -5.39 0.35
N SER A 57 -10.58 -5.53 -0.19
CA SER A 57 -9.73 -6.71 -0.01
C SER A 57 -8.61 -6.49 1.01
N CYS A 58 -8.46 -5.28 1.52
CA CYS A 58 -7.45 -4.89 2.49
C CYS A 58 -8.06 -4.73 3.89
N ASP A 59 -7.49 -5.45 4.85
CA ASP A 59 -7.84 -5.43 6.27
C ASP A 59 -6.85 -4.61 7.11
N LEU A 60 -5.94 -3.89 6.46
CA LEU A 60 -4.84 -3.15 7.09
C LEU A 60 -3.93 -4.02 7.97
N CYS A 61 -3.85 -5.33 7.68
CA CYS A 61 -3.08 -6.30 8.47
C CYS A 61 -3.43 -6.26 9.96
N GLY A 62 -4.72 -6.06 10.30
CA GLY A 62 -5.17 -5.95 11.68
C GLY A 62 -4.64 -4.71 12.42
N GLY A 63 -4.19 -3.68 11.70
CA GLY A 63 -3.64 -2.45 12.26
C GLY A 63 -2.11 -2.38 12.24
N ASP A 64 -1.41 -3.32 11.63
CA ASP A 64 0.04 -3.28 11.46
C ASP A 64 0.47 -3.56 9.99
N PRO A 65 0.21 -2.62 9.06
CA PRO A 65 0.36 -2.85 7.63
C PRO A 65 1.80 -3.20 7.21
N ALA A 66 2.00 -4.42 6.71
CA ALA A 66 3.30 -4.90 6.24
C ALA A 66 3.83 -4.10 5.04
N CYS A 67 2.92 -3.62 4.16
CA CYS A 67 3.28 -2.84 2.99
C CYS A 67 3.92 -1.49 3.33
N VAL A 68 3.48 -0.83 4.41
CA VAL A 68 4.06 0.41 4.90
C VAL A 68 5.47 0.17 5.41
N LYS A 69 5.66 -0.84 6.28
CA LYS A 69 6.98 -1.22 6.82
C LYS A 69 7.98 -1.63 5.74
N ALA A 70 7.49 -2.22 4.66
CA ALA A 70 8.31 -2.68 3.55
C ALA A 70 8.64 -1.59 2.51
N CYS A 71 8.10 -0.37 2.64
CA CYS A 71 8.39 0.70 1.70
C CYS A 71 9.65 1.47 2.13
N PRO A 72 10.80 1.32 1.44
CA PRO A 72 12.03 2.02 1.84
C PRO A 72 12.04 3.50 1.44
N TYR A 73 11.09 3.94 0.63
CA TYR A 73 11.04 5.30 0.07
C TYR A 73 10.01 6.20 0.75
N GLY A 74 9.26 5.70 1.74
CA GLY A 74 8.24 6.49 2.42
C GLY A 74 6.97 6.78 1.60
N ALA A 75 6.77 6.11 0.46
CA ALA A 75 5.58 6.25 -0.39
C ALA A 75 4.28 5.75 0.24
N MET A 76 4.36 5.10 1.40
CA MET A 76 3.22 4.58 2.13
C MET A 76 3.37 4.91 3.61
N LEU A 77 2.32 5.45 4.23
CA LEU A 77 2.29 5.86 5.63
C LEU A 77 1.06 5.30 6.34
N VAL A 78 1.13 5.19 7.66
CA VAL A 78 -0.03 4.89 8.51
C VAL A 78 -0.62 6.18 9.06
N SER A 79 -1.94 6.20 9.23
CA SER A 79 -2.63 7.25 9.97
C SER A 79 -3.57 6.64 11.01
N SER A 80 -3.52 7.21 12.22
CA SER A 80 -4.42 6.90 13.33
C SER A 80 -5.59 7.90 13.42
N ALA A 81 -5.64 8.92 12.56
CA ALA A 81 -6.78 9.82 12.52
C ALA A 81 -8.02 9.04 12.03
N PRO A 82 -9.21 9.28 12.59
CA PRO A 82 -10.46 8.74 12.04
C PRO A 82 -10.60 9.16 10.58
N SER A 83 -10.99 8.22 9.73
CA SER A 83 -11.27 8.47 8.31
C SER A 83 -12.43 7.60 7.86
N GLU A 84 -13.22 8.12 6.92
CA GLU A 84 -14.25 7.33 6.24
C GLU A 84 -13.63 6.20 5.38
N TYR A 85 -12.40 6.41 4.90
CA TYR A 85 -11.72 5.49 3.98
C TYR A 85 -10.46 4.88 4.59
N LYS A 86 -10.29 3.57 4.38
CA LYS A 86 -9.10 2.82 4.82
C LYS A 86 -7.84 3.15 4.00
N ILE A 87 -8.02 3.54 2.74
CA ILE A 87 -6.93 3.84 1.82
C ILE A 87 -7.13 5.28 1.35
N LEU A 88 -6.11 6.10 1.49
CA LEU A 88 -6.09 7.50 1.11
C LEU A 88 -4.96 7.73 0.12
N ILE A 89 -5.19 8.54 -0.92
CA ILE A 89 -4.16 8.96 -1.87
C ILE A 89 -3.96 10.46 -1.68
N LYS A 90 -2.70 10.89 -1.57
CA LYS A 90 -2.32 12.31 -1.44
C LYS A 90 -1.12 12.60 -2.35
N GLU A 91 -1.20 13.70 -3.08
CA GLU A 91 -0.08 14.24 -3.88
C GLU A 91 0.98 14.91 -3.01
#